data_AF-A0A242DBT5-F1
#
_entry.id   AF-A0A242DBT5-F1
#
_cell.length_a   1.000
_cell.length_b   1.000
_cell.length_c   1.000
_cell.angle_alpha   90.00
_cell.angle_beta   90.00
_cell.angle_gamma   90.00
#
_symmetry.space_group_name_H-M   'P 1'
#
loop_
_entity.id
_entity.type
_entity.pdbx_description
1 polymer ?
#
loop_
_entity_poly.entity_id
_entity_poly.type
_entity_poly.pdbx_seq_one_letter_code
_entity_poly.pdbx_strand_id
1 'polypeptide(L)'
;MKRLKRFLFLLMVVLLPAISIQEASAAEKNLPEGFLLGDENGINVSKDGGYFFNLEDLRPGDTIKRTLTIKNFRDEPYDLRLVIEPKSKTGKIDLIENMSMQILLEDQEVYQGNLSTSKEGSKEVPFGLVAARSEKQAVIVLTMNDIEKWNKLYYSGPSEAEVEWQFIATASEKTTDEGESEVPKSPGGSQSSEPKGLFPRTGEILSNGFVWIGLILVAIVYIHSSKKRRSKYR
;
A
#
# COMPACT_ATOMS: atom_id res chain seq x y z
N MET A 1 -22.50 14.01 45.69
CA MET A 1 -22.05 14.39 44.33
C MET A 1 -20.53 14.47 44.17
N LYS A 2 -19.75 15.03 45.12
CA LYS A 2 -18.28 15.12 45.01
C LYS A 2 -17.57 13.76 44.98
N ARG A 3 -18.06 12.74 45.72
CA ARG A 3 -17.46 11.40 45.76
C ARG A 3 -17.65 10.59 44.46
N LEU A 4 -18.81 10.73 43.80
CA LEU A 4 -19.09 10.06 42.51
C LEU A 4 -18.27 10.67 41.36
N LYS A 5 -18.09 12.01 41.35
CA LYS A 5 -17.22 12.68 40.37
C LYS A 5 -15.75 12.27 40.54
N ARG A 6 -15.28 12.12 41.78
CA ARG A 6 -13.92 11.62 42.06
C ARG A 6 -13.74 10.17 41.63
N PHE A 7 -14.76 9.33 41.83
CA PHE A 7 -14.73 7.94 41.38
C PHE A 7 -14.72 7.81 39.85
N LEU A 8 -15.52 8.63 39.15
CA LEU A 8 -15.54 8.64 37.68
C LEU A 8 -14.23 9.17 37.09
N PHE A 9 -13.63 10.17 37.74
CA PHE A 9 -12.33 10.71 37.34
C PHE A 9 -11.20 9.69 37.55
N LEU A 10 -11.22 8.97 38.67
CA LEU A 10 -10.28 7.87 38.91
C LEU A 10 -10.45 6.71 37.92
N LEU A 11 -11.69 6.35 37.57
CA LEU A 11 -11.96 5.31 36.57
C LEU A 11 -11.43 5.72 35.18
N MET A 12 -11.57 6.99 34.80
CA MET A 12 -11.04 7.50 33.53
C MET A 12 -9.50 7.46 33.49
N VAL A 13 -8.84 7.84 34.59
CA VAL A 13 -7.35 7.82 34.67
C VAL A 13 -6.81 6.39 34.64
N VAL A 14 -7.54 5.41 35.19
CA VAL A 14 -7.14 3.99 35.18
C VAL A 14 -7.44 3.31 33.83
N LEU A 15 -8.38 3.82 33.03
CA LEU A 15 -8.64 3.31 31.66
C LEU A 15 -7.75 3.92 30.57
N LEU A 16 -7.01 5.00 30.86
CA LEU A 16 -6.17 5.67 29.87
C LEU A 16 -4.91 4.91 29.39
N PRO A 17 -4.32 3.91 30.08
CA PRO A 17 -3.09 3.26 29.60
C PRO A 17 -3.32 2.05 28.67
N ALA A 18 -4.55 1.75 28.25
CA ALA A 18 -4.83 0.65 27.30
C ALA A 18 -4.73 1.04 25.82
N ILE A 19 -4.28 2.26 25.52
CA ILE A 19 -3.92 2.64 24.16
C ILE A 19 -2.49 2.15 23.95
N SER A 20 -2.34 0.89 23.55
CA SER A 20 -1.09 0.42 22.97
C SER A 20 -0.78 1.34 21.80
N ILE A 21 0.24 2.18 21.96
CA ILE A 21 0.86 2.89 20.85
C ILE A 21 1.48 1.78 20.01
N GLN A 22 0.74 1.30 19.01
CA GLN A 22 1.33 0.50 17.95
C GLN A 22 2.31 1.44 17.26
N GLU A 23 3.60 1.18 17.45
CA GLU A 23 4.62 1.74 16.60
C GLU A 23 4.25 1.31 15.18
N ALA A 24 3.81 2.28 14.38
CA ALA A 24 3.67 2.08 12.96
C ALA A 24 5.08 1.73 12.46
N SER A 25 5.31 0.44 12.19
CA SER A 25 6.51 0.02 11.47
C SER A 25 6.51 0.80 10.16
N ALA A 26 7.40 1.78 10.07
CA ALA A 26 7.65 2.47 8.83
C ALA A 26 8.08 1.39 7.85
N ALA A 27 7.24 1.09 6.85
CA ALA A 27 7.58 0.17 5.78
C ALA A 27 8.93 0.65 5.21
N GLU A 28 9.95 -0.18 5.38
CA GLU A 28 11.29 0.16 4.94
C GLU A 28 11.24 0.40 3.44
N LYS A 29 11.64 1.59 3.00
CA LYS A 29 11.57 2.03 1.60
C LYS A 29 12.56 1.30 0.68
N ASN A 30 13.29 0.30 1.19
CA ASN A 30 14.36 -0.36 0.47
C ASN A 30 13.85 -1.62 -0.22
N LEU A 31 14.30 -1.84 -1.46
CA LEU A 31 14.19 -3.14 -2.08
C LEU A 31 15.05 -4.15 -1.28
N PRO A 32 14.52 -5.34 -0.99
CA PRO A 32 15.25 -6.35 -0.24
C PRO A 32 16.48 -6.80 -1.01
N GLU A 33 17.57 -7.10 -0.29
CA GLU A 33 18.78 -7.63 -0.92
C GLU A 33 18.46 -8.88 -1.74
N GLY A 34 19.01 -8.97 -2.96
CA GLY A 34 18.70 -10.04 -3.91
C GLY A 34 17.45 -9.80 -4.76
N PHE A 35 16.78 -8.65 -4.61
CA PHE A 35 15.74 -8.19 -5.51
C PHE A 35 16.34 -7.17 -6.48
N LEU A 36 16.33 -7.49 -7.78
CA LEU A 36 16.85 -6.62 -8.83
C LEU A 36 15.71 -6.11 -9.70
N LEU A 37 15.74 -4.81 -9.97
CA LEU A 37 14.89 -4.16 -10.95
C LEU A 37 15.79 -3.31 -11.84
N GLY A 38 15.65 -3.45 -13.15
CA GLY A 38 16.39 -2.62 -14.10
C GLY A 38 15.73 -2.61 -15.47
N ASP A 39 16.04 -1.58 -16.26
CA ASP A 39 15.52 -1.41 -17.61
C ASP A 39 16.47 -1.94 -18.70
N GLU A 40 16.00 -1.93 -19.94
CA GLU A 40 16.77 -2.39 -21.11
C GLU A 40 18.02 -1.55 -21.41
N ASN A 41 18.11 -0.34 -20.86
CA ASN A 41 19.25 0.56 -21.06
C ASN A 41 20.30 0.42 -19.94
N GLY A 42 20.10 -0.53 -19.02
CA GLY A 42 20.98 -0.76 -17.88
C GLY A 42 20.77 0.22 -16.73
N ILE A 43 19.69 1.00 -16.73
CA ILE A 43 19.29 1.82 -15.58
C ILE A 43 18.69 0.88 -14.54
N ASN A 44 19.39 0.73 -13.43
CA ASN A 44 18.92 -0.06 -12.30
C ASN A 44 18.12 0.83 -11.34
N VAL A 45 17.08 0.25 -10.77
CA VAL A 45 16.40 0.85 -9.63
C VAL A 45 17.37 0.85 -8.46
N SER A 46 17.45 1.99 -7.81
CA SER A 46 18.27 2.20 -6.62
C SER A 46 17.84 1.29 -5.47
N LYS A 47 18.71 1.10 -4.47
CA LYS A 47 18.41 0.21 -3.34
C LYS A 47 17.17 0.65 -2.55
N ASP A 48 16.87 1.94 -2.55
CA ASP A 48 15.69 2.58 -1.98
C ASP A 48 14.46 2.56 -2.91
N GLY A 49 14.52 1.76 -3.98
CA GLY A 49 13.39 1.56 -4.89
C GLY A 49 13.16 2.69 -5.88
N GLY A 50 13.97 3.75 -5.87
CA GLY A 50 13.85 4.88 -6.79
C GLY A 50 14.30 4.52 -8.21
N TYR A 51 13.44 4.81 -9.19
CA TYR A 51 13.74 4.70 -10.62
C TYR A 51 13.74 6.09 -11.25
N PHE A 52 14.82 6.44 -11.96
CA PHE A 52 15.05 7.78 -12.47
C PHE A 52 15.42 7.74 -13.96
N PHE A 53 14.69 8.49 -14.77
CA PHE A 53 15.01 8.73 -16.18
C PHE A 53 14.51 10.12 -16.58
N ASN A 54 15.19 10.74 -17.55
CA ASN A 54 14.79 12.04 -18.08
C ASN A 54 14.14 11.88 -19.45
N LEU A 55 13.10 12.67 -19.72
CA LEU A 55 12.46 12.77 -21.03
C LEU A 55 12.54 14.24 -21.48
N GLU A 56 13.13 14.46 -22.63
CA GLU A 56 13.36 15.80 -23.18
C GLU A 56 12.63 15.96 -24.53
N ASP A 57 12.34 17.21 -24.89
CA ASP A 57 11.76 17.59 -26.19
C ASP A 57 10.45 16.88 -26.58
N LEU A 58 9.65 16.47 -25.58
CA LEU A 58 8.37 15.78 -25.78
C LEU A 58 7.38 16.63 -26.59
N ARG A 59 6.80 16.01 -27.62
CA ARG A 59 5.75 16.58 -28.48
C ARG A 59 4.46 15.77 -28.36
N PRO A 60 3.28 16.38 -28.59
CA PRO A 60 2.02 15.65 -28.67
C PRO A 60 2.11 14.47 -29.64
N GLY A 61 1.66 13.31 -29.20
CA GLY A 61 1.73 12.05 -29.92
C GLY A 61 3.00 11.24 -29.67
N ASP A 62 4.04 11.81 -29.06
CA ASP A 62 5.26 11.07 -28.75
C ASP A 62 4.97 9.93 -27.76
N THR A 63 5.53 8.77 -28.05
CA THR A 63 5.38 7.56 -27.25
C THR A 63 6.75 7.03 -26.85
N ILE A 64 6.91 6.76 -25.55
CA ILE A 64 8.14 6.24 -24.95
C ILE A 64 7.81 4.91 -24.31
N LYS A 65 8.62 3.89 -24.62
CA LYS A 65 8.49 2.54 -24.04
C LYS A 65 9.71 2.24 -23.18
N ARG A 66 9.48 1.72 -21.98
CA ARG A 66 10.49 1.17 -21.07
C ARG A 66 10.12 -0.26 -20.69
N THR A 67 11.09 -1.16 -20.72
CA THR A 67 10.92 -2.57 -20.38
C THR A 67 11.76 -2.87 -19.13
N LEU A 68 11.08 -3.03 -18.01
CA LEU A 68 11.67 -3.38 -16.74
C LEU A 68 11.75 -4.90 -16.59
N THR A 69 12.92 -5.36 -16.20
CA THR A 69 13.16 -6.74 -15.76
C THR A 69 13.17 -6.77 -14.24
N ILE A 70 12.33 -7.64 -13.66
CA ILE A 70 12.10 -7.78 -12.22
C ILE A 70 12.60 -9.16 -11.83
N LYS A 71 13.67 -9.26 -11.05
CA LYS A 71 14.24 -10.55 -10.62
C LYS A 71 14.25 -10.68 -9.11
N ASN A 72 13.71 -11.78 -8.63
CA ASN A 72 13.80 -12.18 -7.23
C ASN A 72 14.77 -13.36 -7.09
N PHE A 73 15.99 -13.09 -6.63
CA PHE A 73 16.98 -14.12 -6.35
C PHE A 73 16.82 -14.76 -4.98
N ARG A 74 15.80 -14.40 -4.19
CA ARG A 74 15.57 -14.95 -2.86
C ARG A 74 14.71 -16.21 -2.91
N ASP A 75 14.69 -16.92 -1.79
CA ASP A 75 13.87 -18.11 -1.57
C ASP A 75 12.47 -17.77 -1.01
N GLU A 76 12.20 -16.49 -0.73
CA GLU A 76 10.90 -15.99 -0.31
C GLU A 76 10.20 -15.21 -1.43
N PRO A 77 8.87 -15.27 -1.53
CA PRO A 77 8.10 -14.43 -2.43
C PRO A 77 7.88 -13.02 -1.82
N TYR A 78 7.75 -12.03 -2.70
CA TYR A 78 7.52 -10.62 -2.32
C TYR A 78 6.34 -10.05 -3.09
N ASP A 79 5.47 -9.29 -2.42
CA ASP A 79 4.49 -8.45 -3.08
C ASP A 79 5.17 -7.14 -3.51
N LEU A 80 5.13 -6.84 -4.80
CA LEU A 80 5.73 -5.66 -5.39
C LEU A 80 4.65 -4.63 -5.75
N ARG A 81 4.93 -3.37 -5.45
CA ARG A 81 4.11 -2.24 -5.87
C ARG A 81 4.98 -1.06 -6.30
N LEU A 82 4.45 -0.25 -7.22
CA LEU A 82 5.05 1.00 -7.67
C LEU A 82 4.23 2.16 -7.11
N VAL A 83 4.89 3.07 -6.40
CA VAL A 83 4.34 4.35 -5.96
C VAL A 83 4.79 5.44 -6.94
N ILE A 84 3.85 6.21 -7.44
CA ILE A 84 4.06 7.27 -8.42
C ILE A 84 3.62 8.57 -7.77
N GLU A 85 4.57 9.47 -7.54
CA GLU A 85 4.34 10.69 -6.78
C GLU A 85 4.85 11.92 -7.54
N PRO A 86 3.95 12.77 -8.06
CA PRO A 86 4.37 14.03 -8.65
C PRO A 86 4.98 14.96 -7.60
N LYS A 87 6.15 15.53 -7.91
CA LYS A 87 6.90 16.41 -7.00
C LYS A 87 6.78 17.87 -7.36
N SER A 88 6.92 18.18 -8.65
CA SER A 88 6.87 19.55 -9.13
C SER A 88 6.38 19.61 -10.58
N LYS A 89 5.86 20.78 -10.96
CA LYS A 89 5.56 21.12 -12.35
C LYS A 89 5.70 22.61 -12.58
N THR A 90 6.13 22.99 -13.78
CA THR A 90 6.26 24.38 -14.21
C THR A 90 5.84 24.54 -15.67
N GLY A 91 5.59 25.78 -16.09
CA GLY A 91 5.21 26.09 -17.47
C GLY A 91 3.69 26.14 -17.71
N LYS A 92 3.31 26.19 -19.00
CA LYS A 92 1.91 26.34 -19.42
C LYS A 92 1.21 25.02 -19.67
N ILE A 93 1.97 23.97 -19.97
CA ILE A 93 1.45 22.64 -20.20
C ILE A 93 1.62 21.84 -18.91
N ASP A 94 0.53 21.30 -18.40
CA ASP A 94 0.56 20.43 -17.24
C ASP A 94 0.97 19.01 -17.68
N LEU A 95 2.27 18.70 -17.65
CA LEU A 95 2.76 17.40 -18.12
C LEU A 95 2.24 16.22 -17.29
N ILE A 96 1.89 16.43 -16.01
CA ILE A 96 1.32 15.38 -15.16
C ILE A 96 -0.07 14.97 -15.67
N GLU A 97 -0.86 15.94 -16.14
CA GLU A 97 -2.20 15.72 -16.70
C GLU A 97 -2.17 15.32 -18.19
N ASN A 98 -1.19 15.82 -18.96
CA ASN A 98 -1.11 15.62 -20.40
C ASN A 98 -0.20 14.45 -20.82
N MET A 99 0.41 13.75 -19.87
CA MET A 99 1.04 12.46 -20.13
C MET A 99 0.16 11.31 -19.64
N SER A 100 -0.08 10.36 -20.53
CA SER A 100 -0.70 9.08 -20.21
C SER A 100 0.34 7.99 -20.06
N MET A 101 0.01 7.00 -19.25
CA MET A 101 0.85 5.89 -18.85
C MET A 101 0.03 4.61 -18.85
N GLN A 102 0.59 3.59 -19.50
CA GLN A 102 0.12 2.21 -19.48
C GLN A 102 1.23 1.35 -18.86
N ILE A 103 0.86 0.42 -17.98
CA ILE A 103 1.79 -0.59 -17.46
C ILE A 103 1.23 -1.96 -17.77
N LEU A 104 2.01 -2.76 -18.47
CA LEU A 104 1.75 -4.16 -18.74
C LEU A 104 2.73 -5.00 -17.93
N LEU A 105 2.23 -5.98 -17.19
CA LEU A 105 3.03 -6.98 -16.50
C LEU A 105 2.78 -8.34 -17.15
N GLU A 106 3.81 -9.00 -17.66
CA GLU A 106 3.66 -10.27 -18.41
C GLU A 106 2.57 -10.15 -19.50
N ASP A 107 2.62 -9.06 -20.27
CA ASP A 107 1.64 -8.69 -21.31
C ASP A 107 0.20 -8.41 -20.83
N GLN A 108 -0.08 -8.45 -19.53
CA GLN A 108 -1.37 -8.08 -18.96
C GLN A 108 -1.36 -6.63 -18.46
N GLU A 109 -2.32 -5.81 -18.91
CA GLU A 109 -2.49 -4.45 -18.39
C GLU A 109 -2.82 -4.48 -16.89
N VAL A 110 -1.95 -3.88 -16.08
CA VAL A 110 -2.15 -3.69 -14.63
C VAL A 110 -2.46 -2.24 -14.29
N TYR A 111 -2.26 -1.33 -15.25
CA TYR A 111 -2.49 0.09 -15.08
C TYR A 111 -2.74 0.82 -16.40
N GLN A 112 -3.73 1.71 -16.37
CA GLN A 112 -3.93 2.75 -17.37
C GLN A 112 -4.33 4.05 -16.67
N GLY A 113 -3.69 5.15 -17.02
CA GLY A 113 -4.02 6.47 -16.45
C GLY A 113 -3.02 7.55 -16.85
N ASN A 114 -3.08 8.69 -16.19
CA ASN A 114 -2.05 9.73 -16.25
C ASN A 114 -1.01 9.50 -15.13
N LEU A 115 -0.16 10.49 -14.87
CA LEU A 115 0.88 10.41 -13.84
C LEU A 115 0.39 10.77 -12.42
N SER A 116 -0.92 11.01 -12.20
CA SER A 116 -1.47 11.33 -10.86
C SER A 116 -3.00 11.20 -10.75
N THR A 117 -3.50 10.81 -9.57
CA THR A 117 -4.95 10.80 -9.28
C THR A 117 -5.58 12.19 -9.16
N SER A 118 -4.77 13.24 -8.98
CA SER A 118 -5.19 14.65 -8.92
C SER A 118 -4.01 15.57 -9.29
N LYS A 119 -4.03 16.88 -9.00
CA LYS A 119 -2.85 17.72 -9.32
C LYS A 119 -1.61 17.42 -8.46
N GLU A 120 -1.78 16.72 -7.33
CA GLU A 120 -0.75 16.48 -6.30
C GLU A 120 -0.87 15.08 -5.64
N GLY A 121 -1.72 14.19 -6.15
CA GLY A 121 -1.99 12.90 -5.51
C GLY A 121 -0.98 11.82 -5.88
N SER A 122 -0.44 11.10 -4.90
CA SER A 122 0.30 9.87 -5.19
C SER A 122 -0.64 8.78 -5.71
N LYS A 123 -0.07 7.82 -6.45
CA LYS A 123 -0.79 6.64 -6.92
C LYS A 123 0.03 5.39 -6.68
N GLU A 124 -0.63 4.34 -6.24
CA GLU A 124 -0.01 3.03 -6.09
C GLU A 124 -0.51 2.09 -7.19
N VAL A 125 0.43 1.38 -7.80
CA VAL A 125 0.17 0.37 -8.82
C VAL A 125 0.66 -0.98 -8.31
N PRO A 126 -0.23 -1.95 -8.09
CA PRO A 126 0.20 -3.29 -7.69
C PRO A 126 0.86 -3.99 -8.88
N PHE A 127 2.09 -4.46 -8.69
CA PHE A 127 2.75 -5.43 -9.58
C PHE A 127 2.52 -6.86 -9.07
N GLY A 128 2.02 -7.00 -7.83
CA GLY A 128 1.62 -8.24 -7.22
C GLY A 128 2.79 -9.14 -6.83
N LEU A 129 2.49 -10.42 -6.62
CA LEU A 129 3.44 -11.39 -6.09
C LEU A 129 4.55 -11.73 -7.09
N VAL A 130 5.79 -11.51 -6.71
CA VAL A 130 7.00 -12.00 -7.38
C VAL A 130 7.51 -13.22 -6.62
N ALA A 131 7.38 -14.39 -7.23
CA ALA A 131 7.73 -15.67 -6.62
C ALA A 131 9.23 -15.76 -6.28
N ALA A 132 9.58 -16.69 -5.39
CA ALA A 132 10.97 -17.04 -5.12
C ALA A 132 11.67 -17.51 -6.40
N ARG A 133 12.96 -17.15 -6.55
CA ARG A 133 13.81 -17.54 -7.69
C ARG A 133 13.16 -17.31 -9.07
N SER A 134 12.39 -16.24 -9.21
CA SER A 134 11.63 -15.94 -10.42
C SER A 134 12.03 -14.62 -11.06
N GLU A 135 11.58 -14.45 -12.30
CA GLU A 135 11.74 -13.26 -13.10
C GLU A 135 10.40 -12.89 -13.72
N LYS A 136 10.13 -11.58 -13.80
CA LYS A 136 9.00 -11.02 -14.53
C LYS A 136 9.45 -9.86 -15.40
N GLN A 137 8.70 -9.60 -16.46
CA GLN A 137 8.84 -8.38 -17.25
C GLN A 137 7.65 -7.45 -17.08
N ALA A 138 7.95 -6.16 -16.95
CA ALA A 138 6.97 -5.10 -17.01
C ALA A 138 7.31 -4.13 -18.14
N VAL A 139 6.31 -3.73 -18.91
CA VAL A 139 6.42 -2.74 -19.97
C VAL A 139 5.65 -1.51 -19.55
N ILE A 140 6.34 -0.38 -19.48
CA ILE A 140 5.76 0.92 -19.18
C ILE A 140 5.76 1.75 -20.47
N VAL A 141 4.57 2.17 -20.89
CA VAL A 141 4.38 3.01 -22.07
C VAL A 141 3.90 4.38 -21.62
N LEU A 142 4.68 5.40 -21.90
CA LEU A 142 4.34 6.81 -21.67
C LEU A 142 3.95 7.43 -23.01
N THR A 143 2.86 8.18 -23.04
CA THR A 143 2.37 8.86 -24.24
C THR A 143 2.07 10.31 -23.91
N MET A 144 2.62 11.23 -24.70
CA MET A 144 2.26 12.64 -24.63
C MET A 144 0.94 12.84 -25.38
N ASN A 145 -0.11 13.24 -24.68
CA ASN A 145 -1.44 13.38 -25.25
C ASN A 145 -1.52 14.53 -26.26
N ASP A 146 -2.52 14.46 -27.13
CA ASP A 146 -2.84 15.56 -28.03
C ASP A 146 -3.30 16.80 -27.23
N ILE A 147 -2.67 17.93 -27.50
CA ILE A 147 -2.97 19.20 -26.81
C ILE A 147 -3.58 20.18 -27.79
N GLU A 148 -4.80 20.62 -27.48
CA GLU A 148 -5.47 21.67 -28.26
C GLU A 148 -4.63 22.97 -28.22
N LYS A 149 -4.45 23.60 -29.38
CA LYS A 149 -3.66 24.84 -29.52
C LYS A 149 -2.18 24.68 -29.11
N TRP A 150 -1.61 23.48 -29.25
CA TRP A 150 -0.18 23.18 -28.98
C TRP A 150 0.77 24.29 -29.44
N ASN A 151 0.68 24.73 -30.70
CA ASN A 151 1.60 25.75 -31.24
C ASN A 151 1.64 27.03 -30.38
N LYS A 152 0.49 27.49 -29.86
CA LYS A 152 0.44 28.67 -28.99
C LYS A 152 1.10 28.41 -27.64
N LEU A 153 0.89 27.23 -27.08
CA LEU A 153 1.45 26.82 -25.79
C LEU A 153 2.95 26.57 -25.88
N TYR A 154 3.42 25.94 -26.96
CA TYR A 154 4.82 25.67 -27.25
C TYR A 154 5.67 26.96 -27.25
N TYR A 155 5.19 28.01 -27.91
CA TYR A 155 5.88 29.31 -27.90
C TYR A 155 5.74 30.11 -26.59
N SER A 156 5.01 29.59 -25.60
CA SER A 156 4.86 30.25 -24.29
C SER A 156 6.01 29.92 -23.31
N GLY A 157 6.97 29.09 -23.72
CA GLY A 157 8.13 28.67 -22.92
C GLY A 157 8.10 27.19 -22.56
N PRO A 158 9.20 26.66 -21.97
CA PRO A 158 9.29 25.26 -21.58
C PRO A 158 8.26 24.93 -20.49
N SER A 159 7.82 23.67 -20.48
CA SER A 159 7.04 23.09 -19.40
C SER A 159 7.77 21.85 -18.90
N GLU A 160 7.83 21.69 -17.59
CA GLU A 160 8.61 20.65 -16.93
C GLU A 160 7.75 20.00 -15.84
N ALA A 161 8.00 18.73 -15.56
CA ALA A 161 7.42 18.04 -14.43
C ALA A 161 8.42 17.03 -13.87
N GLU A 162 8.41 16.90 -12.55
CA GLU A 162 9.19 15.91 -11.81
C GLU A 162 8.23 14.92 -11.16
N VAL A 163 8.44 13.64 -11.41
CA VAL A 163 7.62 12.56 -10.87
C VAL A 163 8.55 11.50 -10.29
N GLU A 164 8.38 11.20 -9.00
CA GLU A 164 9.14 10.16 -8.30
C GLU A 164 8.44 8.82 -8.47
N TRP A 165 9.19 7.83 -8.93
CA TRP A 165 8.75 6.44 -9.07
C TRP A 165 9.51 5.59 -8.06
N GLN A 166 8.77 5.04 -7.10
CA GLN A 166 9.32 4.24 -6.01
C GLN A 166 8.73 2.83 -6.00
N PHE A 167 9.58 1.84 -6.24
CA PHE A 167 9.26 0.42 -6.10
C PHE A 167 9.40 -0.03 -4.65
N ILE A 168 8.38 -0.69 -4.12
CA ILE A 168 8.35 -1.19 -2.75
C ILE A 168 8.03 -2.68 -2.80
N ALA A 169 8.88 -3.49 -2.18
CA ALA A 169 8.70 -4.93 -2.07
C ALA A 169 8.50 -5.33 -0.61
N THR A 170 7.37 -5.97 -0.30
CA THR A 170 7.04 -6.46 1.04
C THR A 170 7.02 -7.98 1.05
N ALA A 171 7.63 -8.62 2.04
CA ALA A 171 7.60 -10.07 2.15
C ALA A 171 6.15 -10.57 2.22
N SER A 172 5.79 -11.50 1.33
CA SER A 172 4.48 -12.13 1.39
C SER A 172 4.53 -13.27 2.40
N GLU A 173 3.55 -13.35 3.30
CA GLU A 173 3.40 -14.56 4.13
C GLU A 173 3.23 -15.77 3.20
N LYS A 174 3.96 -16.85 3.49
CA LYS A 174 3.84 -18.10 2.73
C LYS A 174 2.41 -18.64 2.94
N THR A 175 1.52 -18.45 1.98
CA THR A 175 0.44 -19.40 1.79
C THR A 175 1.07 -20.64 1.19
N THR A 176 1.45 -21.58 2.07
CA THR A 176 1.66 -22.97 1.71
C THR A 176 0.29 -23.54 1.33
N ASP A 177 -0.22 -23.16 0.16
CA ASP A 177 -1.23 -23.96 -0.53
C ASP A 177 -0.46 -25.12 -1.20
N GLU A 178 -0.15 -26.12 -0.39
CA GLU A 178 0.14 -27.46 -0.87
C GLU A 178 -1.12 -27.96 -1.58
N GLY A 179 -1.17 -27.75 -2.90
CA GLY A 179 -2.07 -28.44 -3.80
C GLY A 179 -1.81 -29.94 -3.73
N GLU A 180 -2.61 -30.59 -2.88
CA GLU A 180 -2.76 -32.03 -2.74
C GLU A 180 -3.07 -32.65 -4.12
N SER A 181 -2.03 -33.21 -4.77
CA SER A 181 -2.23 -34.16 -5.87
C SER A 181 -2.50 -35.54 -5.27
N GLU A 182 -3.75 -35.96 -5.39
CA GLU A 182 -4.23 -37.30 -5.08
C GLU A 182 -3.47 -38.39 -5.84
N VAL A 183 -2.84 -39.34 -5.12
CA VAL A 183 -2.65 -40.73 -5.58
C VAL A 183 -2.75 -41.68 -4.36
N PRO A 184 -3.46 -42.83 -4.43
CA PRO A 184 -4.00 -43.51 -3.24
C PRO A 184 -3.18 -44.68 -2.65
N LYS A 185 -3.34 -44.83 -1.31
CA LYS A 185 -3.33 -46.03 -0.42
C LYS A 185 -2.15 -47.04 -0.40
N SER A 186 -1.54 -47.22 0.78
CA SER A 186 -1.55 -48.50 1.55
C SER A 186 -0.93 -48.37 2.96
N PRO A 187 -1.20 -49.28 3.92
CA PRO A 187 -1.34 -48.97 5.34
C PRO A 187 -0.12 -49.32 6.21
N GLY A 188 0.13 -48.53 7.23
CA GLY A 188 1.08 -48.85 8.30
C GLY A 188 1.00 -47.80 9.40
N GLY A 189 0.48 -48.19 10.56
CA GLY A 189 0.12 -47.25 11.62
C GLY A 189 1.28 -46.70 12.43
N SER A 190 1.05 -45.57 13.08
CA SER A 190 1.36 -45.36 14.49
C SER A 190 0.60 -44.13 14.99
N GLN A 191 -0.03 -44.28 16.14
CA GLN A 191 -0.73 -43.21 16.84
C GLN A 191 0.28 -42.27 17.51
N SER A 192 0.18 -40.96 17.29
CA SER A 192 0.55 -39.99 18.31
C SER A 192 -0.46 -38.85 18.34
N SER A 193 -1.26 -38.85 19.40
CA SER A 193 -2.22 -37.80 19.76
C SER A 193 -1.49 -36.51 20.13
N GLU A 194 -1.79 -35.41 19.44
CA GLU A 194 -1.51 -34.07 19.96
C GLU A 194 -2.71 -33.52 20.75
N PRO A 195 -2.44 -32.78 21.84
CA PRO A 195 -3.45 -32.42 22.83
C PRO A 195 -4.38 -31.31 22.35
N LYS A 196 -5.69 -31.48 22.59
CA LYS A 196 -6.69 -30.40 22.55
C LYS A 196 -6.39 -29.40 23.68
N GLY A 197 -5.55 -28.40 23.38
CA GLY A 197 -5.28 -27.26 24.25
C GLY A 197 -6.23 -26.10 23.97
N LEU A 198 -7.08 -25.76 24.94
CA LEU A 198 -7.94 -24.57 25.02
C LEU A 198 -7.12 -23.32 25.41
N PHE A 199 -6.08 -22.98 24.64
CA PHE A 199 -5.35 -21.73 24.84
C PHE A 199 -5.54 -20.81 23.63
N PRO A 200 -5.90 -19.53 23.84
CA PRO A 200 -6.01 -18.58 22.75
C PRO A 200 -4.64 -18.38 22.09
N ARG A 201 -4.62 -18.51 20.75
CA ARG A 201 -3.46 -18.15 19.93
C ARG A 201 -3.33 -16.63 19.92
N THR A 202 -2.22 -16.12 20.44
CA THR A 202 -1.89 -14.69 20.38
C THR A 202 -1.57 -14.30 18.94
N GLY A 203 -2.37 -13.40 18.36
CA GLY A 203 -2.21 -12.91 16.99
C GLY A 203 -3.50 -12.44 16.32
N GLU A 204 -4.68 -12.80 16.85
CA GLU A 204 -5.94 -12.22 16.37
C GLU A 204 -6.05 -10.75 16.77
N ILE A 205 -6.06 -9.87 15.78
CA ILE A 205 -6.46 -8.47 15.93
C ILE A 205 -7.95 -8.47 16.28
N LEU A 206 -8.26 -8.38 17.57
CA LEU A 206 -9.62 -8.10 18.03
C LEU A 206 -10.02 -6.74 17.44
N SER A 207 -11.02 -6.75 16.55
CA SER A 207 -11.51 -5.53 15.92
C SER A 207 -11.86 -4.46 16.96
N ASN A 208 -11.65 -3.20 16.62
CA ASN A 208 -11.92 -2.02 17.46
C ASN A 208 -13.38 -1.91 17.98
N GLY A 209 -14.26 -2.88 17.70
CA GLY A 209 -15.63 -2.95 18.17
C GLY A 209 -15.78 -2.96 19.70
N PHE A 210 -14.83 -3.54 20.44
CA PHE A 210 -14.93 -3.57 21.91
C PHE A 210 -14.80 -2.19 22.56
N VAL A 211 -14.02 -1.29 21.96
CA VAL A 211 -13.89 0.11 22.43
C VAL A 211 -15.21 0.86 22.25
N TRP A 212 -15.89 0.66 21.13
CA TRP A 212 -17.20 1.25 20.85
C TRP A 212 -18.30 0.72 21.80
N ILE A 213 -18.30 -0.58 22.10
CA ILE A 213 -19.21 -1.18 23.08
C ILE A 213 -18.99 -0.57 24.47
N GLY A 214 -17.73 -0.35 24.86
CA GLY A 214 -17.38 0.32 26.12
C GLY A 214 -17.91 1.75 26.20
N LEU A 215 -17.73 2.55 25.15
CA LEU A 215 -18.23 3.94 25.10
C LEU A 215 -19.76 4.01 25.16
N ILE A 216 -20.46 3.08 24.51
CA ILE A 216 -21.93 3.00 24.54
C ILE A 216 -22.45 2.70 25.94
N LEU A 217 -21.83 1.76 26.67
CA LEU A 217 -22.23 1.44 28.04
C LEU A 217 -22.04 2.63 29.00
N VAL A 218 -20.96 3.39 28.85
CA VAL A 218 -20.72 4.61 29.64
C VAL A 218 -21.79 5.68 29.35
N ALA A 219 -22.16 5.86 28.08
CA ALA A 219 -23.21 6.80 27.69
C ALA A 219 -24.58 6.42 28.29
N ILE A 220 -24.93 5.13 28.27
CA ILE A 220 -26.19 4.62 28.85
C ILE A 220 -26.26 4.90 30.36
N VAL A 221 -25.18 4.61 31.10
CA VAL A 221 -25.12 4.89 32.55
C VAL A 221 -25.22 6.39 32.83
N TYR A 222 -24.57 7.23 32.01
CA TYR A 222 -24.66 8.68 32.15
C TYR A 222 -26.10 9.18 31.97
N ILE A 223 -26.78 8.74 30.92
CA ILE A 223 -28.18 9.11 30.61
C ILE A 223 -29.13 8.62 31.72
N HIS A 224 -28.96 7.40 32.21
CA HIS A 224 -29.81 6.87 33.27
C HIS A 224 -29.62 7.65 34.60
N SER A 225 -28.38 8.02 34.91
CA SER A 225 -28.06 8.81 36.10
C SER A 225 -28.55 10.26 36.02
N SER A 226 -28.67 10.83 34.81
CA SER A 226 -29.18 12.19 34.60
C SER A 226 -30.71 12.23 34.63
N LYS A 227 -31.39 11.18 34.15
CA LYS A 227 -32.86 11.04 34.21
C LYS A 227 -33.37 10.88 35.65
N LYS A 228 -32.67 10.11 36.48
CA LYS A 228 -32.98 9.95 37.92
C LYS A 228 -32.82 11.26 38.73
N ARG A 229 -32.00 12.20 38.25
CA ARG A 229 -31.90 13.55 38.87
C ARG A 229 -33.09 14.43 38.53
N ARG A 230 -33.71 14.26 37.35
CA ARG A 230 -34.87 15.06 36.95
C ARG A 230 -36.17 14.65 37.66
N SER A 231 -36.31 13.38 38.08
CA SER A 231 -37.51 12.93 38.83
C SER A 231 -37.49 13.25 40.32
N LYS A 232 -36.40 13.84 40.85
CA LYS A 232 -36.26 14.22 42.27
C LYS A 232 -36.52 15.70 42.52
N TYR A 233 -36.87 16.46 41.47
CA TYR A 233 -37.20 17.89 41.49
C TYR A 233 -38.57 18.18 40.86
N ARG A 234 -39.44 17.16 40.80
CA ARG A 234 -40.87 17.31 40.52
C ARG A 234 -41.64 16.70 41.68
#